data_AF-A0A259CBY2-F1
#
_entry.id   AF-A0A259CBY2-F1
#
_cell.length_a   1.000
_cell.length_b   1.000
_cell.length_c   1.000
_cell.angle_alpha   90.00
_cell.angle_beta   90.00
_cell.angle_gamma   90.00
#
_symmetry.space_group_name_H-M   'P 1'
#
loop_
_entity.id
_entity.type
_entity.pdbx_description
1 polymer ?
#
loop_
_entity_poly.entity_id
_entity_poly.type
_entity_poly.pdbx_seq_one_letter_code
_entity_poly.pdbx_strand_id
1 'polypeptide(L)'
;MAIEFTFDPQTLLQAISDEAPCGTDPRLDTSPSAPFLRMKDARATARRKERAIDVDPDGASPADDWNEVAQAGFEILSQHGKDLEVTAWLIEALVRLDGFAGLATGMVVAQGLVRTWWDDIFPLPDEDGNEPRLGPFTALNGVSNDGTLIQPMRKVPLTVGTEPFGLWQYEQAIEISHITDTAKHDARLSSGGIKLEDFEAAVQATPVGFYHKVLTEIDAALKAVGDVSDAFAERVGVDAPPN
;
A
#
# COMPACT_ATOMS: atom_id res chain seq x y z
N MET A 1 -6.92 -9.42 19.31
CA MET A 1 -8.16 -8.66 19.02
C MET A 1 -8.40 -8.80 17.51
N ALA A 2 -9.63 -8.73 17.01
CA ALA A 2 -9.83 -8.65 15.56
C ALA A 2 -9.36 -7.27 15.09
N ILE A 3 -8.76 -7.16 13.91
CA ILE A 3 -8.45 -5.86 13.32
C ILE A 3 -9.72 -5.12 12.95
N GLU A 4 -9.64 -3.80 12.97
CA GLU A 4 -10.64 -2.93 12.35
C GLU A 4 -10.19 -2.66 10.91
N PHE A 5 -10.96 -3.16 9.94
CA PHE A 5 -10.70 -2.87 8.54
C PHE A 5 -11.05 -1.42 8.21
N THR A 6 -10.35 -0.84 7.24
CA THR A 6 -10.57 0.53 6.76
C THR A 6 -11.94 0.71 6.09
N PHE A 7 -12.48 -0.38 5.52
CA PHE A 7 -13.86 -0.55 5.08
C PHE A 7 -14.20 -2.04 5.06
N ASP A 8 -15.48 -2.41 4.94
CA ASP A 8 -15.87 -3.83 4.81
C ASP A 8 -15.41 -4.39 3.44
N PRO A 9 -14.43 -5.31 3.40
CA PRO A 9 -13.90 -5.86 2.15
C PRO A 9 -14.98 -6.56 1.32
N GLN A 10 -16.03 -7.10 1.95
CA GLN A 10 -17.10 -7.81 1.24
C GLN A 10 -17.84 -6.92 0.24
N THR A 11 -17.83 -5.60 0.46
CA THR A 11 -18.43 -4.63 -0.46
C THR A 11 -17.82 -4.72 -1.85
N LEU A 12 -16.50 -4.92 -1.93
CA LEU A 12 -15.78 -4.99 -3.21
C LEU A 12 -15.79 -6.38 -3.84
N LEU A 13 -16.27 -7.39 -3.12
CA LEU A 13 -16.33 -8.78 -3.60
C LEU A 13 -17.68 -9.16 -4.22
N GLN A 14 -18.74 -8.36 -4.02
CA GLN A 14 -20.05 -8.61 -4.62
C GLN A 14 -20.00 -8.54 -6.15
N ALA A 15 -20.86 -9.31 -6.83
CA ALA A 15 -21.03 -9.18 -8.28
C ALA A 15 -21.42 -7.74 -8.66
N ILE A 16 -20.92 -7.24 -9.80
CA ILE A 16 -21.28 -5.91 -10.32
C ILE A 16 -22.75 -5.91 -10.79
N SER A 17 -23.15 -6.93 -11.55
CA SER A 17 -24.55 -7.18 -11.93
C SER A 17 -24.79 -8.67 -12.18
N ASP A 18 -26.07 -9.06 -12.34
CA ASP A 18 -26.44 -10.44 -12.67
C ASP A 18 -25.97 -10.83 -14.07
N GLU A 19 -25.99 -9.90 -15.04
CA GLU A 19 -25.61 -10.14 -16.43
C GLU A 19 -24.09 -10.07 -16.67
N ALA A 20 -23.38 -9.27 -15.86
CA ALA A 20 -21.93 -9.11 -15.94
C ALA A 20 -21.33 -9.09 -14.51
N PRO A 21 -21.17 -10.26 -13.87
CA PRO A 21 -20.71 -10.32 -12.48
C PRO A 21 -19.34 -9.67 -12.21
N CYS A 22 -18.42 -9.74 -13.19
CA CYS A 22 -17.13 -9.03 -13.14
C CYS A 22 -17.17 -7.59 -13.68
N GLY A 23 -18.30 -7.14 -14.22
CA GLY A 23 -18.44 -5.84 -14.86
C GLY A 23 -17.71 -5.75 -16.21
N THR A 24 -17.20 -4.57 -16.53
CA THR A 24 -16.46 -4.28 -17.77
C THR A 24 -15.05 -3.78 -17.47
N ASP A 25 -14.11 -4.01 -18.39
CA ASP A 25 -12.73 -3.50 -18.24
C ASP A 25 -12.75 -1.97 -18.03
N PRO A 26 -12.29 -1.47 -16.88
CA PRO A 26 -12.30 -0.05 -16.55
C PRO A 26 -11.53 0.83 -17.56
N ARG A 27 -10.62 0.24 -18.35
CA ARG A 27 -9.81 0.94 -19.35
C ARG A 27 -10.57 1.28 -20.62
N LEU A 28 -11.74 0.68 -20.85
CA LEU A 28 -12.56 0.95 -22.03
C LEU A 28 -13.26 2.31 -21.97
N ASP A 29 -13.52 2.81 -20.77
CA ASP A 29 -14.00 4.19 -20.60
C ASP A 29 -12.82 5.16 -20.75
N THR A 30 -12.80 5.84 -21.89
CA THR A 30 -11.78 6.85 -22.25
C THR A 30 -12.27 8.28 -22.04
N SER A 31 -13.44 8.46 -21.40
CA SER A 31 -13.96 9.78 -21.09
C SER A 31 -13.03 10.51 -20.10
N PRO A 32 -12.89 11.84 -20.17
CA PRO A 32 -12.06 12.59 -19.23
C PRO A 32 -12.47 12.44 -17.75
N SER A 33 -13.71 12.01 -17.50
CA SER A 33 -14.26 11.72 -16.17
C SER A 33 -14.15 10.25 -15.77
N ALA A 34 -13.57 9.38 -16.60
CA ALA A 34 -13.49 7.96 -16.35
C ALA A 34 -12.76 7.69 -15.01
N PRO A 35 -13.35 6.90 -14.09
CA PRO A 35 -12.75 6.63 -12.79
C PRO A 35 -11.33 6.05 -12.88
N PHE A 36 -11.05 5.22 -13.89
CA PHE A 36 -9.72 4.65 -14.11
C PHE A 36 -8.66 5.72 -14.43
N LEU A 37 -8.99 6.67 -15.32
CA LEU A 37 -8.07 7.78 -15.65
C LEU A 37 -7.85 8.69 -14.44
N ARG A 38 -8.92 9.00 -13.71
CA ARG A 38 -8.87 9.77 -12.45
C ARG A 38 -7.94 9.12 -11.42
N MET A 39 -8.09 7.82 -11.20
CA MET A 39 -7.23 7.03 -10.30
C MET A 39 -5.77 7.07 -10.74
N LYS A 40 -5.51 6.87 -12.05
CA LYS A 40 -4.16 6.88 -12.62
C LYS A 40 -3.48 8.24 -12.46
N ASP A 41 -4.18 9.33 -12.74
CA ASP A 41 -3.66 10.69 -12.66
C ASP A 41 -3.41 11.13 -11.21
N ALA A 42 -4.33 10.78 -10.31
CA ALA A 42 -4.16 10.99 -8.87
C ALA A 42 -2.93 10.24 -8.35
N ARG A 43 -2.77 8.96 -8.69
CA ARG A 43 -1.60 8.15 -8.31
C ARG A 43 -0.29 8.75 -8.83
N ALA A 44 -0.28 9.20 -10.08
CA ALA A 44 0.90 9.85 -10.65
C ALA A 44 1.25 11.16 -9.93
N THR A 45 0.24 11.95 -9.55
CA THR A 45 0.41 13.20 -8.80
C THR A 45 0.90 12.95 -7.38
N ALA A 46 0.28 12.01 -6.68
CA ALA A 46 0.65 11.61 -5.32
C ALA A 46 2.13 11.21 -5.25
N ARG A 47 2.58 10.33 -6.16
CA ARG A 47 3.97 9.90 -6.26
C ARG A 47 4.95 11.03 -6.61
N ARG A 48 4.52 12.00 -7.43
CA ARG A 48 5.35 13.19 -7.72
C ARG A 48 5.53 14.04 -6.47
N LYS A 49 4.46 14.27 -5.71
CA LYS A 49 4.48 15.04 -4.46
C LYS A 49 5.34 14.35 -3.40
N GLU A 50 5.24 13.02 -3.25
CA GLU A 50 6.11 12.25 -2.35
C GLU A 50 7.61 12.45 -2.65
N ARG A 51 7.99 12.32 -3.93
CA ARG A 51 9.38 12.56 -4.33
C ARG A 51 9.83 14.02 -4.13
N ALA A 52 8.90 14.96 -4.23
CA ALA A 52 9.19 16.36 -3.95
C ALA A 52 9.44 16.59 -2.46
N ILE A 53 8.66 15.96 -1.57
CA ILE A 53 8.84 16.03 -0.11
C ILE A 53 10.19 15.46 0.34
N ASP A 54 10.66 14.40 -0.31
CA ASP A 54 11.99 13.84 -0.01
C ASP A 54 13.15 14.83 -0.34
N VAL A 55 12.89 15.88 -1.12
CA VAL A 55 13.85 16.96 -1.45
C VAL A 55 13.57 18.24 -0.66
N ASP A 56 12.31 18.59 -0.50
CA ASP A 56 11.80 19.78 0.18
C ASP A 56 10.70 19.36 1.17
N PRO A 57 11.01 19.22 2.48
CA PRO A 57 10.05 18.77 3.49
C PRO A 57 8.79 19.64 3.60
N ASP A 58 8.84 20.90 3.14
CA ASP A 58 7.69 21.81 3.10
C ASP A 58 6.81 21.63 1.84
N GLY A 59 7.09 20.60 1.04
CA GLY A 59 6.35 20.25 -0.16
C GLY A 59 4.87 19.94 0.09
N ALA A 60 4.06 20.09 -0.95
CA ALA A 60 2.62 19.83 -0.86
C ALA A 60 2.33 18.37 -0.50
N SER A 61 1.49 18.16 0.52
CA SER A 61 1.08 16.82 0.96
C SER A 61 0.43 16.01 -0.18
N PRO A 62 0.77 14.71 -0.33
CA PRO A 62 0.16 13.79 -1.28
C PRO A 62 -1.15 13.17 -0.76
N ALA A 63 -1.56 13.46 0.49
CA ALA A 63 -2.65 12.75 1.15
C ALA A 63 -3.99 12.84 0.39
N ASP A 64 -4.33 14.02 -0.14
CA ASP A 64 -5.57 14.19 -0.92
C ASP A 64 -5.56 13.36 -2.20
N ASP A 65 -4.41 13.27 -2.88
CA ASP A 65 -4.29 12.45 -4.09
C ASP A 65 -4.34 10.96 -3.76
N TRP A 66 -3.78 10.52 -2.62
CA TRP A 66 -3.94 9.12 -2.18
C TRP A 66 -5.38 8.79 -1.79
N ASN A 67 -6.08 9.73 -1.14
CA ASN A 67 -7.52 9.59 -0.89
C ASN A 67 -8.30 9.45 -2.21
N GLU A 68 -7.96 10.25 -3.22
CA GLU A 68 -8.57 10.17 -4.54
C GLU A 68 -8.31 8.81 -5.22
N VAL A 69 -7.09 8.26 -5.10
CA VAL A 69 -6.78 6.91 -5.57
C VAL A 69 -7.65 5.87 -4.86
N ALA A 70 -7.75 5.94 -3.54
CA ALA A 70 -8.55 5.00 -2.76
C ALA A 70 -10.05 5.07 -3.10
N GLN A 71 -10.60 6.29 -3.24
CA GLN A 71 -12.00 6.51 -3.61
C GLN A 71 -12.30 6.01 -5.02
N ALA A 72 -11.47 6.35 -6.00
CA ALA A 72 -11.65 5.89 -7.37
C ALA A 72 -11.49 4.37 -7.49
N GLY A 73 -10.53 3.77 -6.78
CA GLY A 73 -10.35 2.32 -6.73
C GLY A 73 -11.56 1.60 -6.12
N PHE A 74 -12.10 2.13 -5.01
CA PHE A 74 -13.31 1.60 -4.39
C PHE A 74 -14.52 1.69 -5.34
N GLU A 75 -14.71 2.84 -5.98
CA GLU A 75 -15.79 3.06 -6.97
C GLU A 75 -15.70 2.06 -8.13
N ILE A 76 -14.51 1.91 -8.73
CA ILE A 76 -14.29 0.98 -9.84
C ILE A 76 -14.64 -0.45 -9.43
N LEU A 77 -14.08 -0.93 -8.31
CA LEU A 77 -14.25 -2.31 -7.87
C LEU A 77 -15.66 -2.61 -7.39
N SER A 78 -16.41 -1.62 -6.92
CA SER A 78 -17.80 -1.81 -6.46
C SER A 78 -18.84 -1.62 -7.56
N GLN A 79 -18.57 -0.82 -8.60
CA GLN A 79 -19.60 -0.39 -9.56
C GLN A 79 -19.28 -0.68 -11.03
N HIS A 80 -18.01 -0.84 -11.40
CA HIS A 80 -17.60 -0.88 -12.81
C HIS A 80 -16.99 -2.21 -13.23
N GLY A 81 -15.98 -2.69 -12.52
CA GLY A 81 -15.23 -3.86 -12.94
C GLY A 81 -14.31 -4.41 -11.86
N LYS A 82 -14.25 -5.74 -11.76
CA LYS A 82 -13.27 -6.44 -10.91
C LYS A 82 -11.92 -6.41 -11.61
N ASP A 83 -10.93 -5.73 -11.01
CA ASP A 83 -9.66 -5.48 -11.69
C ASP A 83 -8.46 -5.54 -10.73
N LEU A 84 -7.44 -6.32 -11.11
CA LEU A 84 -6.24 -6.56 -10.30
C LEU A 84 -5.24 -5.40 -10.30
N GLU A 85 -5.18 -4.60 -11.36
CA GLU A 85 -4.35 -3.39 -11.39
C GLU A 85 -4.94 -2.31 -10.47
N VAL A 86 -6.26 -2.11 -10.57
CA VAL A 86 -7.01 -1.21 -9.68
C VAL A 86 -6.86 -1.67 -8.23
N THR A 87 -6.96 -2.97 -7.97
CA THR A 87 -6.74 -3.53 -6.63
C THR A 87 -5.34 -3.24 -6.11
N ALA A 88 -4.31 -3.41 -6.94
CA ALA A 88 -2.94 -3.12 -6.54
C ALA A 88 -2.73 -1.64 -6.21
N TRP A 89 -3.31 -0.72 -6.98
CA TRP A 89 -3.22 0.72 -6.70
C TRP A 89 -4.05 1.13 -5.48
N LEU A 90 -5.18 0.47 -5.22
CA LEU A 90 -5.95 0.64 -4.00
C LEU A 90 -5.12 0.22 -2.78
N ILE A 91 -4.47 -0.95 -2.81
CA ILE A 91 -3.55 -1.40 -1.75
C ILE A 91 -2.47 -0.34 -1.51
N GLU A 92 -1.84 0.16 -2.58
CA GLU A 92 -0.78 1.18 -2.49
C GLU A 92 -1.25 2.45 -1.77
N ALA A 93 -2.49 2.90 -2.05
CA ALA A 93 -3.09 4.06 -1.40
C ALA A 93 -3.45 3.77 0.06
N LEU A 94 -4.06 2.63 0.35
CA LEU A 94 -4.47 2.24 1.70
C LEU A 94 -3.29 2.14 2.67
N VAL A 95 -2.12 1.64 2.23
CA VAL A 95 -0.92 1.62 3.09
C VAL A 95 -0.50 3.03 3.52
N ARG A 96 -0.68 4.03 2.64
CA ARG A 96 -0.27 5.41 2.92
C ARG A 96 -1.27 6.18 3.75
N LEU A 97 -2.55 5.83 3.63
CA LEU A 97 -3.63 6.47 4.38
C LEU A 97 -3.79 5.82 5.76
N ASP A 98 -3.73 4.49 5.82
CA ASP A 98 -4.18 3.70 6.96
C ASP A 98 -3.13 2.69 7.47
N GLY A 99 -1.91 2.72 6.92
CA GLY A 99 -0.81 1.87 7.38
C GLY A 99 -1.08 0.38 7.25
N PHE A 100 -0.78 -0.38 8.31
CA PHE A 100 -0.92 -1.83 8.31
C PHE A 100 -2.37 -2.30 8.27
N ALA A 101 -3.32 -1.53 8.83
CA ALA A 101 -4.74 -1.81 8.67
C ALA A 101 -5.15 -1.70 7.19
N GLY A 102 -4.68 -0.67 6.50
CA GLY A 102 -4.91 -0.50 5.06
C GLY A 102 -4.31 -1.62 4.21
N LEU A 103 -3.08 -2.05 4.54
CA LEU A 103 -2.45 -3.22 3.91
C LEU A 103 -3.30 -4.48 4.09
N ALA A 104 -3.74 -4.76 5.32
CA ALA A 104 -4.58 -5.92 5.61
C ALA A 104 -5.92 -5.88 4.84
N THR A 105 -6.64 -4.74 4.85
CA THR A 105 -7.89 -4.57 4.09
C THR A 105 -7.67 -4.86 2.61
N GLY A 106 -6.67 -4.21 2.00
CA GLY A 106 -6.42 -4.34 0.56
C GLY A 106 -6.01 -5.75 0.15
N MET A 107 -5.21 -6.45 0.97
CA MET A 107 -4.84 -7.84 0.72
C MET A 107 -6.04 -8.78 0.87
N VAL A 108 -6.95 -8.56 1.82
CA VAL A 108 -8.19 -9.34 1.93
C VAL A 108 -9.08 -9.15 0.69
N VAL A 109 -9.17 -7.92 0.15
CA VAL A 109 -9.85 -7.67 -1.13
C VAL A 109 -9.19 -8.43 -2.27
N ALA A 110 -7.86 -8.32 -2.42
CA ALA A 110 -7.12 -9.03 -3.46
C ALA A 110 -7.33 -10.55 -3.40
N GLN A 111 -7.26 -11.14 -2.20
CA GLN A 111 -7.49 -12.57 -2.01
C GLN A 111 -8.90 -12.96 -2.46
N GLY A 112 -9.91 -12.23 -2.01
CA GLY A 112 -11.30 -12.49 -2.36
C GLY A 112 -11.54 -12.40 -3.87
N LEU A 113 -10.93 -11.42 -4.53
CA LEU A 113 -11.01 -11.25 -5.97
C LEU A 113 -10.34 -12.40 -6.74
N VAL A 114 -9.12 -12.78 -6.37
CA VAL A 114 -8.40 -13.91 -6.99
C VAL A 114 -9.12 -15.24 -6.74
N ARG A 115 -9.74 -15.43 -5.58
CA ARG A 115 -10.47 -16.67 -5.28
C ARG A 115 -11.80 -16.74 -6.02
N THR A 116 -12.52 -15.63 -6.13
CA THR A 116 -13.91 -15.62 -6.64
C THR A 116 -14.01 -15.35 -8.13
N TRP A 117 -13.21 -14.43 -8.65
CA TRP A 117 -13.42 -13.82 -9.97
C TRP A 117 -12.34 -14.15 -10.99
N TRP A 118 -11.36 -14.99 -10.66
CA TRP A 118 -10.15 -15.24 -11.45
C TRP A 118 -10.36 -15.44 -12.95
N ASP A 119 -11.38 -16.20 -13.34
CA ASP A 119 -11.55 -16.56 -14.75
C ASP A 119 -11.88 -15.32 -15.60
N ASP A 120 -12.70 -14.41 -15.07
CA ASP A 120 -13.22 -13.24 -15.78
C ASP A 120 -12.66 -11.90 -15.28
N ILE A 121 -11.76 -11.90 -14.28
CA ILE A 121 -11.19 -10.67 -13.70
C ILE A 121 -10.28 -9.94 -14.69
N PHE A 122 -10.33 -8.61 -14.64
CA PHE A 122 -9.50 -7.73 -15.46
C PHE A 122 -8.12 -7.45 -14.80
N PRO A 123 -7.09 -7.12 -15.59
CA PRO A 123 -7.01 -7.35 -17.03
C PRO A 123 -7.16 -8.83 -17.39
N LEU A 124 -7.67 -9.10 -18.59
CA LEU A 124 -7.68 -10.47 -19.11
C LEU A 124 -6.24 -10.91 -19.46
N PRO A 125 -5.94 -12.21 -19.47
CA PRO A 125 -4.67 -12.73 -19.95
C PRO A 125 -4.45 -12.33 -21.42
N ASP A 126 -3.19 -12.17 -21.82
CA ASP A 126 -2.81 -11.87 -23.20
C ASP A 126 -1.95 -13.00 -23.81
N GLU A 127 -1.24 -12.71 -24.90
CA GLU A 127 -0.38 -13.69 -25.60
C GLU A 127 0.76 -14.22 -24.70
N ASP A 128 1.19 -13.43 -23.71
CA ASP A 128 2.22 -13.77 -22.72
C ASP A 128 1.61 -14.36 -21.42
N GLY A 129 0.32 -14.69 -21.44
CA GLY A 129 -0.38 -15.37 -20.35
C GLY A 129 -0.90 -14.41 -19.28
N ASN A 130 -0.62 -14.71 -18.01
CA ASN A 130 -1.18 -13.95 -16.88
C ASN A 130 -0.35 -12.71 -16.50
N GLU A 131 0.65 -12.31 -17.29
CA GLU A 131 1.48 -11.13 -16.98
C GLU A 131 0.64 -9.89 -16.65
N PRO A 132 -0.43 -9.54 -17.42
CA PRO A 132 -1.23 -8.35 -17.11
C PRO A 132 -1.94 -8.40 -15.75
N ARG A 133 -2.23 -9.61 -15.25
CA ARG A 133 -2.85 -9.84 -13.93
C ARG A 133 -1.82 -9.78 -12.79
N LEU A 134 -0.63 -10.29 -13.04
CA LEU A 134 0.40 -10.51 -12.02
C LEU A 134 1.35 -9.33 -11.89
N GLY A 135 1.65 -8.64 -12.99
CA GLY A 135 2.54 -7.48 -13.06
C GLY A 135 2.26 -6.41 -12.01
N PRO A 136 1.00 -6.00 -11.76
CA PRO A 136 0.69 -5.02 -10.71
C PRO A 136 1.11 -5.47 -9.30
N PHE A 137 0.95 -6.75 -8.97
CA PHE A 137 1.35 -7.32 -7.67
C PHE A 137 2.86 -7.54 -7.57
N THR A 138 3.49 -7.96 -8.66
CA THR A 138 4.94 -8.00 -8.78
C THR A 138 5.56 -6.61 -8.58
N ALA A 139 4.92 -5.56 -9.08
CA ALA A 139 5.35 -4.18 -8.86
C ALA A 139 5.19 -3.75 -7.39
N LEU A 140 4.11 -4.18 -6.70
CA LEU A 140 3.91 -3.89 -5.27
C LEU A 140 5.09 -4.40 -4.43
N ASN A 141 5.46 -5.67 -4.63
CA ASN A 141 6.50 -6.35 -3.84
C ASN A 141 7.91 -5.98 -4.31
N GLY A 142 8.08 -5.77 -5.61
CA GLY A 142 9.39 -5.62 -6.23
C GLY A 142 10.04 -6.98 -6.53
N VAL A 143 10.90 -7.00 -7.54
CA VAL A 143 11.69 -8.20 -7.90
C VAL A 143 13.17 -7.96 -7.65
N SER A 144 13.69 -6.86 -8.19
CA SER A 144 15.09 -6.42 -8.08
C SER A 144 15.25 -5.09 -7.34
N ASN A 145 14.15 -4.58 -6.75
CA ASN A 145 14.08 -3.33 -6.00
C ASN A 145 13.04 -3.44 -4.87
N ASP A 146 12.88 -2.37 -4.10
CA ASP A 146 11.97 -2.30 -2.94
C ASP A 146 10.46 -2.24 -3.31
N GLY A 147 10.10 -2.44 -4.57
CA GLY A 147 8.73 -2.38 -5.04
C GLY A 147 8.08 -1.03 -4.75
N THR A 148 6.76 -1.05 -4.53
CA THR A 148 5.99 0.16 -4.19
C THR A 148 5.48 0.18 -2.76
N LEU A 149 5.60 -0.93 -2.01
CA LEU A 149 5.10 -1.07 -0.64
C LEU A 149 6.17 -0.96 0.45
N ILE A 150 7.43 -1.37 0.22
CA ILE A 150 8.44 -1.40 1.29
C ILE A 150 8.67 -0.01 1.87
N GLN A 151 8.90 0.99 1.02
CA GLN A 151 9.18 2.35 1.45
C GLN A 151 7.99 2.95 2.23
N PRO A 152 6.73 2.89 1.75
CA PRO A 152 5.56 3.31 2.51
C PRO A 152 5.40 2.60 3.85
N MET A 153 5.60 1.27 3.89
CA MET A 153 5.53 0.51 5.14
C MET A 153 6.57 0.98 6.15
N ARG A 154 7.80 1.30 5.72
CA ARG A 154 8.82 1.90 6.59
C ARG A 154 8.40 3.28 7.12
N LYS A 155 7.59 4.04 6.37
CA LYS A 155 7.04 5.35 6.73
C LYS A 155 5.80 5.27 7.64
N VAL A 156 5.21 4.09 7.88
CA VAL A 156 4.08 3.95 8.82
C VAL A 156 4.51 4.35 10.24
N PRO A 157 3.76 5.24 10.93
CA PRO A 157 4.03 5.61 12.32
C PRO A 157 4.11 4.43 13.28
N LEU A 158 5.21 4.35 14.03
CA LEU A 158 5.45 3.42 15.14
C LEU A 158 5.42 4.12 16.51
N THR A 159 5.29 5.44 16.54
CA THR A 159 5.06 6.23 17.76
C THR A 159 3.90 7.19 17.56
N VAL A 160 3.43 7.80 18.64
CA VAL A 160 2.44 8.90 18.60
C VAL A 160 3.08 10.22 19.02
N GLY A 161 2.52 11.33 18.56
CA GLY A 161 3.00 12.67 18.90
C GLY A 161 2.68 13.67 17.80
N THR A 162 3.20 14.90 17.95
CA THR A 162 3.12 15.94 16.89
C THR A 162 3.89 15.51 15.65
N GLU A 163 5.02 14.84 15.85
CA GLU A 163 5.85 14.27 14.79
C GLU A 163 6.11 12.79 15.12
N PRO A 164 5.25 11.88 14.64
CA PRO A 164 5.47 10.46 14.88
C PRO A 164 6.63 9.91 14.06
N PHE A 165 7.34 8.93 14.61
CA PHE A 165 8.44 8.24 13.94
C PHE A 165 7.97 6.89 13.40
N GLY A 166 8.43 6.54 12.20
CA GLY A 166 8.33 5.22 11.62
C GLY A 166 9.66 4.46 11.66
N LEU A 167 9.69 3.30 11.00
CA LEU A 167 10.86 2.43 10.97
C LEU A 167 12.07 3.10 10.31
N TRP A 168 11.87 3.86 9.23
CA TRP A 168 12.98 4.49 8.53
C TRP A 168 13.74 5.50 9.41
N GLN A 169 13.05 6.22 10.29
CA GLN A 169 13.71 7.12 11.24
C GLN A 169 14.50 6.34 12.29
N TYR A 170 13.99 5.21 12.77
CA TYR A 170 14.74 4.34 13.67
C TYR A 170 16.01 3.79 13.01
N GLU A 171 15.91 3.26 11.79
CA GLU A 171 17.05 2.77 11.02
C GLU A 171 18.11 3.88 10.84
N GLN A 172 17.67 5.08 10.46
CA GLN A 172 18.56 6.24 10.34
C GLN A 172 19.21 6.64 11.68
N ALA A 173 18.45 6.65 12.78
CA ALA A 173 18.96 6.98 14.10
C ALA A 173 20.06 6.00 14.55
N ILE A 174 19.85 4.71 14.30
CA ILE A 174 20.84 3.65 14.58
C ILE A 174 22.10 3.87 13.73
N GLU A 175 21.96 4.12 12.43
CA GLU A 175 23.10 4.39 11.55
C GLU A 175 23.93 5.59 12.02
N ILE A 176 23.25 6.69 12.39
CA ILE A 176 23.91 7.89 12.91
C ILE A 176 24.61 7.61 14.24
N SER A 177 23.99 6.85 15.14
CA SER A 177 24.56 6.51 16.46
C SER A 177 25.89 5.75 16.38
N HIS A 178 26.13 5.04 15.28
CA HIS A 178 27.35 4.29 15.03
C HIS A 178 28.47 5.14 14.40
N ILE A 179 28.23 6.40 14.03
CA ILE A 179 29.24 7.29 13.45
C ILE A 179 30.19 7.78 14.55
N THR A 180 31.44 7.33 14.52
CA THR A 180 32.46 7.72 15.51
C THR A 180 33.14 9.06 15.20
N ASP A 181 33.13 9.49 13.94
CA ASP A 181 33.65 10.79 13.51
C ASP A 181 32.64 11.88 13.87
N THR A 182 32.98 12.69 14.87
CA THR A 182 32.11 13.74 15.41
C THR A 182 31.66 14.74 14.35
N ALA A 183 32.52 15.13 13.42
CA ALA A 183 32.15 16.09 12.37
C ALA A 183 31.13 15.48 11.41
N LYS A 184 31.27 14.20 11.05
CA LYS A 184 30.29 13.50 10.21
C LYS A 184 28.97 13.24 10.94
N HIS A 185 29.05 12.86 12.21
CA HIS A 185 27.88 12.67 13.06
C HIS A 185 27.05 13.95 13.14
N ASP A 186 27.69 15.08 13.50
CA ASP A 186 27.01 16.37 13.65
C ASP A 186 26.45 16.89 12.32
N ALA A 187 27.13 16.60 11.20
CA ALA A 187 26.63 16.91 9.87
C ALA A 187 25.36 16.11 9.50
N ARG A 188 25.26 14.84 9.91
CA ARG A 188 24.04 14.04 9.68
C ARG A 188 22.86 14.56 10.50
N LEU A 189 23.08 14.91 11.76
CA LEU A 189 22.04 15.52 12.59
C LEU A 189 21.60 16.88 12.04
N SER A 190 22.55 17.72 11.62
CA SER A 190 22.25 19.03 11.04
C SER A 190 21.52 18.97 9.69
N SER A 191 21.52 17.81 9.02
CA SER A 191 20.80 17.55 7.76
C SER A 191 19.46 16.83 7.95
N GLY A 192 18.87 16.93 9.15
CA GLY A 192 17.56 16.35 9.46
C GLY A 192 17.62 14.92 9.99
N GLY A 193 18.82 14.41 10.30
CA GLY A 193 18.97 13.15 11.01
C GLY A 193 18.44 13.23 12.44
N ILE A 194 17.73 12.20 12.88
CA ILE A 194 17.22 12.14 14.26
C ILE A 194 18.21 11.43 15.19
N LYS A 195 18.20 11.77 16.49
CA LYS A 195 18.97 11.04 17.50
C LYS A 195 18.20 9.82 17.97
N LEU A 196 18.94 8.77 18.35
CA LEU A 196 18.34 7.57 18.93
C LEU A 196 17.58 7.89 20.24
N GLU A 197 18.12 8.80 21.05
CA GLU A 197 17.47 9.27 22.30
C GLU A 197 16.10 9.91 22.05
N ASP A 198 15.93 10.65 20.93
CA ASP A 198 14.66 11.29 20.59
C ASP A 198 13.61 10.23 20.17
N PHE A 199 14.04 9.20 19.43
CA PHE A 199 13.18 8.06 19.09
C PHE A 199 12.77 7.28 20.35
N GLU A 200 13.73 6.97 21.23
CA GLU A 200 13.47 6.27 22.49
C GLU A 200 12.52 7.06 23.40
N ALA A 201 12.67 8.39 23.47
CA ALA A 201 11.75 9.25 24.22
C ALA A 201 10.33 9.19 23.64
N ALA A 202 10.17 9.20 22.31
CA ALA A 202 8.87 9.04 21.66
C ALA A 202 8.24 7.66 21.93
N VAL A 203 9.06 6.60 21.98
CA VAL A 203 8.61 5.25 22.38
C VAL A 203 8.08 5.26 23.81
N GLN A 204 8.82 5.86 24.76
CA GLN A 204 8.37 5.95 26.16
C GLN A 204 7.09 6.78 26.34
N ALA A 205 6.90 7.79 25.50
CA ALA A 205 5.68 8.61 25.50
C ALA A 205 4.48 7.92 24.83
N THR A 206 4.71 6.86 24.04
CA THR A 206 3.67 6.18 23.29
C THR A 206 2.90 5.19 24.18
N PRO A 207 1.56 5.29 24.28
CA PRO A 207 0.77 4.37 25.11
C PRO A 207 0.89 2.92 24.64
N VAL A 208 1.01 1.97 25.58
CA VAL A 208 1.08 0.52 25.28
C VAL A 208 -0.08 0.02 24.41
N GLY A 209 -1.28 0.61 24.56
CA GLY A 209 -2.44 0.29 23.73
C GLY A 209 -2.22 0.54 22.23
N PHE A 210 -1.42 1.55 21.87
CA PHE A 210 -1.03 1.81 20.48
C PHE A 210 -0.20 0.65 19.91
N TYR A 211 0.79 0.16 20.66
CA TYR A 211 1.61 -0.97 20.22
C TYR A 211 0.81 -2.27 20.08
N HIS A 212 -0.13 -2.54 20.99
CA HIS A 212 -1.03 -3.69 20.84
C HIS A 212 -1.87 -3.60 19.56
N LYS A 213 -2.35 -2.40 19.21
CA LYS A 213 -3.08 -2.15 17.95
C LYS A 213 -2.18 -2.41 16.75
N VAL A 214 -1.01 -1.76 16.69
CA VAL A 214 -0.05 -1.90 15.57
C VAL A 214 0.37 -3.36 15.38
N LEU A 215 0.69 -4.09 16.46
CA LEU A 215 1.03 -5.51 16.37
C LEU A 215 -0.13 -6.35 15.82
N THR A 216 -1.36 -6.07 16.26
CA THR A 216 -2.56 -6.76 15.75
C THR A 216 -2.76 -6.50 14.24
N GLU A 217 -2.51 -5.27 13.78
CA GLU A 217 -2.59 -4.90 12.37
C GLU A 217 -1.47 -5.56 11.53
N ILE A 218 -0.24 -5.60 12.04
CA ILE A 218 0.89 -6.30 11.40
C ILE A 218 0.60 -7.79 11.26
N ASP A 219 0.13 -8.45 12.32
CA ASP A 219 -0.20 -9.88 12.28
C ASP A 219 -1.28 -10.18 11.24
N ALA A 220 -2.31 -9.32 11.15
CA ALA A 220 -3.35 -9.48 10.15
C ALA A 220 -2.85 -9.20 8.73
N ALA A 221 -2.00 -8.18 8.54
CA ALA A 221 -1.38 -7.89 7.25
C ALA A 221 -0.49 -9.04 6.78
N LEU A 222 0.37 -9.59 7.65
CA LEU A 222 1.21 -10.75 7.36
C LEU A 222 0.38 -11.97 6.96
N LYS A 223 -0.68 -12.25 7.73
CA LYS A 223 -1.61 -13.32 7.37
C LYS A 223 -2.24 -13.07 5.99
N ALA A 224 -2.75 -11.86 5.74
CA ALA A 224 -3.43 -11.52 4.50
C ALA A 224 -2.49 -11.60 3.28
N VAL A 225 -1.22 -11.21 3.41
CA VAL A 225 -0.20 -11.37 2.36
C VAL A 225 0.03 -12.84 2.03
N GLY A 226 0.21 -13.70 3.05
CA GLY A 226 0.36 -15.15 2.83
C GLY A 226 -0.88 -15.75 2.16
N ASP A 227 -2.07 -15.37 2.63
CA ASP A 227 -3.35 -15.80 2.11
C ASP A 227 -3.58 -15.41 0.63
N VAL A 228 -3.12 -14.22 0.21
CA VAL A 228 -3.13 -13.76 -1.19
C VAL A 228 -2.12 -14.53 -2.03
N SER A 229 -0.93 -14.77 -1.49
CA SER A 229 0.09 -15.56 -2.16
C SER A 229 -0.38 -16.96 -2.48
N ASP A 230 -0.97 -17.63 -1.49
CA ASP A 230 -1.56 -18.96 -1.67
C ASP A 230 -2.66 -18.92 -2.75
N ALA A 231 -3.50 -17.87 -2.74
CA ALA A 231 -4.53 -17.70 -3.76
C ALA A 231 -3.94 -17.55 -5.18
N PHE A 232 -2.85 -16.80 -5.36
CA PHE A 232 -2.17 -16.73 -6.67
C PHE A 232 -1.49 -18.07 -7.02
N ALA A 233 -0.78 -18.71 -6.08
CA ALA A 233 -0.11 -19.97 -6.31
C ALA A 233 -1.07 -21.09 -6.71
N GLU A 234 -2.28 -21.13 -6.13
CA GLU A 234 -3.35 -22.05 -6.54
C GLU A 234 -3.80 -21.83 -8.00
N ARG A 235 -3.70 -20.61 -8.53
CA ARG A 235 -4.12 -20.25 -9.89
C ARG A 235 -3.03 -20.39 -10.93
N VAL A 236 -1.80 -19.99 -10.60
CA VAL A 236 -0.69 -19.86 -11.57
C VAL A 236 0.58 -20.61 -11.16
N GLY A 237 0.58 -21.28 -10.01
CA GLY A 237 1.72 -22.09 -9.57
C GLY A 237 3.00 -21.26 -9.38
N VAL A 238 4.05 -21.66 -10.08
CA VAL A 238 5.39 -21.04 -9.99
C VAL A 238 5.44 -19.61 -10.52
N ASP A 239 4.44 -19.20 -11.30
CA ASP A 239 4.37 -17.86 -11.87
C ASP A 239 3.77 -16.83 -10.88
N ALA A 240 3.35 -17.27 -9.68
CA ALA A 240 2.79 -16.38 -8.66
C ALA A 240 3.75 -15.23 -8.30
N PRO A 241 3.24 -14.02 -7.99
CA PRO A 241 4.08 -12.90 -7.57
C PRO A 241 4.93 -13.30 -6.35
N PRO A 242 6.18 -12.81 -6.25
CA PRO A 242 7.06 -13.12 -5.13
C PRO A 242 6.47 -12.58 -3.82
N ASN A 243 6.67 -13.28 -2.70
CA ASN A 243 6.33 -12.80 -1.36
C ASN A 243 7.49 -12.08 -0.68
#